data_AF-F9X5E6-F1
#
_entry.id   AF-F9X5E6-F1
#
_cell.length_a   1.000
_cell.length_b   1.000
_cell.length_c   1.000
_cell.angle_alpha   90.00
_cell.angle_beta   90.00
_cell.angle_gamma   90.00
#
_symmetry.space_group_name_H-M   'P 1'
#
loop_
_entity.id
_entity.type
_entity.pdbx_description
1 polymer ?
#
loop_
_entity_poly.entity_id
_entity_poly.type
_entity_poly.pdbx_seq_one_letter_code
_entity_poly.pdbx_strand_id
1 'polypeptide(L)'
;YLVRLGRQNMTSRQIMEAAGLGERPKSFIGVSGAEEHNCASFCIVSSAARQRIINWALQRQLRCPDFIPISIAPKVFDGDSIAPTLGRQAILPQHRMKHIRHPPRPRQDEYPVWYFFYGTLQNPDTLRSALNGSDQDEYDLRPTKVFGGKLVSWGGKYKALVDDSSSVTPYAGAMANAVEGSAYLVQSECREDSLRIYETKAYEVVRCLIEFADGSEILGCTFRFRNAESLV
;
A
#
# COMPACT_ATOMS: atom_id res chain seq x y z
N TYR A 1 -6.06 11.79 -0.79
CA TYR A 1 -6.01 13.18 -0.32
C TYR A 1 -6.65 13.26 1.05
N LEU A 2 -6.04 14.00 1.98
CA LEU A 2 -6.69 14.39 3.22
C LEU A 2 -7.51 15.65 2.92
N VAL A 3 -8.76 15.67 3.36
CA VAL A 3 -9.66 16.81 3.22
C VAL A 3 -9.96 17.33 4.61
N ARG A 4 -9.68 18.61 4.87
CA ARG A 4 -10.00 19.24 6.14
C ARG A 4 -11.52 19.42 6.26
N LEU A 5 -12.07 19.00 7.40
CA LEU A 5 -13.47 19.14 7.79
C LEU A 5 -13.59 20.30 8.80
N GLY A 6 -14.74 20.97 8.85
CA GLY A 6 -15.01 22.00 9.87
C GLY A 6 -15.98 23.07 9.42
N ARG A 7 -16.24 24.08 10.27
CA ARG A 7 -17.27 25.12 10.04
C ARG A 7 -17.06 25.95 8.77
N GLN A 8 -15.81 26.18 8.36
CA GLN A 8 -15.47 26.89 7.12
C GLN A 8 -15.20 25.95 5.93
N ASN A 9 -15.30 24.64 6.15
CA ASN A 9 -15.05 23.58 5.18
C ASN A 9 -16.29 22.70 5.03
N MET A 10 -16.23 21.70 4.15
CA MET A 10 -17.32 20.73 4.03
C MET A 10 -17.38 19.80 5.24
N THR A 11 -18.59 19.43 5.64
CA THR A 11 -18.85 18.37 6.62
C THR A 11 -18.61 16.99 6.01
N SER A 12 -18.40 15.95 6.82
CA SER A 12 -18.24 14.58 6.34
C SER A 12 -19.44 14.10 5.51
N ARG A 13 -20.65 14.57 5.82
CA ARG A 13 -21.87 14.29 5.05
C ARG A 13 -21.84 14.95 3.67
N GLN A 14 -21.40 16.20 3.58
CA GLN A 14 -21.25 16.89 2.29
C GLN A 14 -20.15 16.23 1.45
N ILE A 15 -19.05 15.78 2.07
CA ILE A 15 -18.00 15.04 1.36
C ILE A 15 -18.55 13.71 0.84
N MET A 16 -19.32 12.95 1.63
CA MET A 16 -19.95 11.71 1.21
C MET A 16 -20.83 11.92 -0.04
N GLU A 17 -21.72 12.92 0.00
CA GLU A 17 -22.60 13.26 -1.12
C GLU A 17 -21.80 13.71 -2.34
N ALA A 18 -20.86 14.65 -2.16
CA ALA A 18 -20.07 15.21 -3.24
C ALA A 18 -19.12 14.18 -3.89
N ALA A 19 -18.62 13.22 -3.12
CA ALA A 19 -17.77 12.14 -3.60
C ALA A 19 -18.55 10.93 -4.12
N GLY A 20 -19.87 10.87 -3.93
CA GLY A 20 -20.69 9.72 -4.29
C GLY A 20 -20.33 8.45 -3.50
N LEU A 21 -20.01 8.61 -2.21
CA LEU A 21 -19.69 7.49 -1.32
C LEU A 21 -20.98 6.90 -0.74
N GLY A 22 -21.06 5.57 -0.64
CA GLY A 22 -22.20 4.88 -0.05
C GLY A 22 -22.32 5.07 1.47
N GLU A 23 -21.21 5.40 2.13
CA GLU A 23 -21.13 5.64 3.57
C GLU A 23 -20.27 6.87 3.89
N ARG A 24 -20.43 7.40 5.12
CA ARG A 24 -19.66 8.56 5.55
C ARG A 24 -18.18 8.19 5.65
N PRO A 25 -17.28 8.98 5.05
CA PRO A 25 -15.85 8.71 5.16
C PRO A 25 -15.41 8.87 6.61
N LYS A 26 -14.57 7.95 7.08
CA LYS A 26 -13.99 7.97 8.42
C LYS A 26 -13.25 9.30 8.63
N SER A 27 -13.54 9.95 9.75
CA SER A 27 -12.88 11.19 10.15
C SER A 27 -11.74 10.92 11.13
N PHE A 28 -10.65 11.65 10.98
CA PHE A 28 -9.45 11.62 11.81
C PHE A 28 -9.28 12.99 12.46
N ILE A 29 -8.86 13.03 13.73
CA ILE A 29 -8.54 14.28 14.43
C ILE A 29 -7.04 14.49 14.34
N GLY A 30 -6.62 15.59 13.73
CA GLY A 30 -5.25 16.09 13.79
C GLY A 30 -5.10 17.07 14.94
N VAL A 31 -4.08 16.86 15.77
CA VAL A 31 -3.70 17.74 16.86
C VAL A 31 -2.43 18.50 16.43
N SER A 32 -2.48 19.82 16.36
CA SER A 32 -1.25 20.63 16.25
C SER A 32 -0.65 20.79 17.63
N GLY A 33 0.63 20.43 17.81
CA GLY A 33 1.30 20.50 19.10
C GLY A 33 1.21 21.87 19.78
N ALA A 34 1.11 21.82 21.11
CA ALA A 34 1.11 22.90 22.12
C ALA A 34 -0.25 23.42 22.62
N GLU A 35 -1.37 23.27 21.91
CA GLU A 35 -2.69 23.68 22.44
C GLU A 35 -3.80 22.70 22.05
N GLU A 36 -4.37 22.01 23.05
CA GLU A 36 -5.49 21.05 22.88
C GLU A 36 -6.75 21.66 22.23
N HIS A 37 -6.80 22.99 22.09
CA HIS A 37 -7.97 23.72 21.61
C HIS A 37 -8.05 23.87 20.08
N ASN A 38 -7.04 23.44 19.31
CA ASN A 38 -7.06 23.52 17.84
C ASN A 38 -7.07 22.15 17.14
N CYS A 39 -8.00 21.28 17.55
CA CYS A 39 -8.26 20.01 16.89
C CYS A 39 -8.88 20.24 15.50
N ALA A 40 -8.17 19.87 14.43
CA ALA A 40 -8.69 19.88 13.07
C ALA A 40 -9.15 18.47 12.67
N SER A 41 -10.36 18.34 12.14
CA SER A 41 -10.85 17.05 11.63
C SER A 41 -10.51 16.89 10.15
N PHE A 42 -10.21 15.68 9.72
CA PHE A 42 -9.87 15.34 8.33
C PHE A 42 -10.57 14.07 7.88
N CYS A 43 -10.75 13.87 6.59
CA CYS A 43 -11.12 12.57 6.02
C CYS A 43 -10.24 12.25 4.80
N ILE A 44 -10.12 10.97 4.47
CA ILE A 44 -9.34 10.52 3.31
C ILE A 44 -10.28 10.31 2.13
N VAL A 45 -9.90 10.85 0.97
CA VAL A 45 -10.62 10.68 -0.30
C VAL A 45 -9.66 10.28 -1.42
N SER A 46 -10.13 9.48 -2.37
CA SER A 46 -9.39 9.12 -3.58
C SER A 46 -9.22 10.32 -4.54
N SER A 47 -8.35 10.19 -5.54
CA SER A 47 -8.19 11.23 -6.59
C SER A 47 -9.47 11.46 -7.39
N ALA A 48 -10.20 10.39 -7.71
CA ALA A 48 -11.49 10.50 -8.41
C ALA A 48 -12.54 11.19 -7.53
N ALA A 49 -12.60 10.85 -6.24
CA ALA A 49 -13.47 11.52 -5.28
C ALA A 49 -13.13 13.00 -5.13
N ARG A 50 -11.83 13.36 -5.06
CA ARG A 50 -11.38 14.77 -5.06
C ARG A 50 -11.94 15.55 -6.26
N GLN A 51 -11.85 15.02 -7.47
CA GLN A 51 -12.36 15.72 -8.65
C GLN A 51 -13.88 15.93 -8.58
N ARG A 52 -14.63 14.93 -8.11
CA ARG A 52 -16.08 15.04 -7.91
C ARG A 52 -16.41 16.09 -6.85
N ILE A 53 -15.69 16.12 -5.73
CA ILE A 53 -15.87 17.12 -4.67
C ILE A 53 -15.60 18.54 -5.19
N ILE A 54 -14.53 18.74 -5.96
CA ILE A 54 -14.22 20.04 -6.57
C ILE A 54 -15.35 20.48 -7.49
N ASN A 55 -15.79 19.61 -8.41
CA ASN A 55 -16.87 19.92 -9.34
C ASN A 55 -18.19 20.23 -8.61
N TRP A 56 -18.51 19.45 -7.57
CA TRP A 56 -19.70 19.66 -6.75
C TRP A 56 -19.66 20.98 -5.97
N ALA A 57 -18.49 21.35 -5.43
CA ALA A 57 -18.28 22.63 -4.75
C ALA A 57 -18.51 23.81 -5.72
N LEU A 58 -17.92 23.72 -6.92
CA LEU A 58 -18.05 24.75 -7.95
C LEU A 58 -19.49 24.93 -8.40
N GLN A 59 -20.23 23.84 -8.63
CA GLN A 59 -21.64 23.89 -9.01
C GLN A 59 -22.53 24.57 -7.97
N ARG A 60 -22.19 24.44 -6.69
CA ARG A 60 -22.94 25.01 -5.56
C ARG A 60 -22.36 26.33 -5.05
N GLN A 61 -21.35 26.87 -5.73
CA GLN A 61 -20.64 28.10 -5.35
C GLN A 61 -20.12 28.05 -3.89
N LEU A 62 -19.74 26.86 -3.44
CA LEU A 62 -19.16 26.63 -2.12
C LEU A 62 -17.65 26.80 -2.17
N ARG A 63 -17.06 27.18 -1.04
CA ARG A 63 -15.61 27.18 -0.88
C ARG A 63 -15.06 25.77 -1.14
N CYS A 64 -14.05 25.70 -1.99
CA CYS A 64 -13.36 24.44 -2.26
C CYS A 64 -12.62 23.98 -0.99
N PRO A 65 -12.76 22.72 -0.55
CA PRO A 65 -12.05 22.22 0.63
C PRO A 65 -10.54 22.24 0.46
N ASP A 66 -9.82 22.36 1.59
CA ASP A 66 -8.37 22.20 1.59
C ASP A 66 -8.01 20.73 1.35
N PHE A 67 -7.32 20.45 0.23
CA PHE A 67 -6.83 19.12 -0.12
C PHE A 67 -5.34 19.01 0.15
N ILE A 68 -4.98 18.15 1.11
CA ILE A 68 -3.58 17.83 1.40
C ILE A 68 -3.24 16.54 0.64
N PRO A 69 -2.23 16.55 -0.25
CA PRO A 69 -1.79 15.34 -0.92
C PRO A 69 -1.27 14.34 0.11
N ILE A 70 -1.78 13.11 0.07
CA ILE A 70 -1.24 12.02 0.87
C ILE A 70 -0.23 11.30 -0.02
N SER A 71 0.96 11.10 0.51
CA SER A 71 1.96 10.23 -0.10
C SER A 71 1.50 8.79 0.15
N ILE A 72 1.03 8.08 -0.88
CA ILE A 72 0.52 6.71 -0.78
C ILE A 72 1.32 5.82 -1.73
N ALA A 73 1.70 4.62 -1.27
CA ALA A 73 2.32 3.62 -2.13
C ALA A 73 1.33 3.21 -3.24
N PRO A 74 1.63 3.40 -4.54
CA PRO A 74 0.73 2.98 -5.60
C PRO A 74 0.60 1.45 -5.64
N LYS A 75 -0.60 0.96 -5.91
CA LYS A 75 -0.90 -0.43 -6.28
C LYS A 75 -1.59 -0.36 -7.63
N VAL A 76 -0.87 -0.73 -8.69
CA VAL A 76 -1.36 -0.66 -10.07
C VAL A 76 -1.00 -1.96 -10.76
N PHE A 77 -1.88 -2.96 -10.62
CA PHE A 77 -1.68 -4.28 -11.18
C PHE A 77 -2.23 -4.34 -12.61
N ASP A 78 -1.46 -4.95 -13.49
CA ASP A 78 -1.94 -5.29 -14.83
C ASP A 78 -2.88 -6.50 -14.73
N GLY A 79 -3.98 -6.46 -15.49
CA GLY A 79 -4.96 -7.55 -15.59
C GLY A 79 -4.56 -8.63 -16.58
N ASP A 80 -3.69 -8.29 -17.54
CA ASP A 80 -3.24 -9.14 -18.65
C ASP A 80 -1.75 -9.53 -18.52
N SER A 81 -1.08 -9.03 -17.47
CA SER A 81 0.31 -9.33 -17.15
C SER A 81 0.52 -9.54 -15.66
N ILE A 82 1.54 -10.32 -15.30
CA ILE A 82 2.00 -10.45 -13.90
C ILE A 82 2.59 -9.14 -13.37
N ALA A 83 2.79 -8.12 -14.21
CA ALA A 83 3.31 -6.83 -13.81
C ALA A 83 2.42 -6.12 -12.76
N PRO A 84 3.02 -5.43 -11.79
CA PRO A 84 4.40 -5.55 -11.32
C PRO A 84 4.57 -6.79 -10.41
N THR A 85 5.68 -7.52 -10.58
CA THR A 85 6.08 -8.65 -9.72
C THR A 85 7.54 -8.47 -9.30
N LEU A 86 7.84 -8.70 -8.02
CA LEU A 86 9.20 -8.64 -7.46
C LEU A 86 10.15 -9.53 -8.26
N GLY A 87 11.29 -8.99 -8.68
CA GLY A 87 12.35 -9.72 -9.39
C GLY A 87 12.03 -10.13 -10.83
N ARG A 88 10.89 -9.70 -11.40
CA ARG A 88 10.49 -10.08 -12.76
C ARG A 88 10.16 -8.85 -13.62
N GLN A 89 10.88 -8.70 -14.72
CA GLN A 89 10.61 -7.64 -15.71
C GLN A 89 9.43 -8.01 -16.64
N ALA A 90 8.22 -7.85 -16.16
CA ALA A 90 7.00 -8.26 -16.86
C ALA A 90 6.52 -7.33 -17.99
N ILE A 91 7.27 -6.27 -18.30
CA ILE A 91 6.94 -5.26 -19.33
C ILE A 91 7.37 -5.69 -20.74
N LEU A 92 8.26 -6.67 -20.87
CA LEU A 92 8.74 -7.15 -22.17
C LEU A 92 7.64 -7.93 -22.91
N PRO A 93 7.50 -7.80 -24.24
CA PRO A 93 6.49 -8.49 -25.02
C PRO A 93 6.49 -10.01 -24.85
N GLN A 94 7.65 -10.63 -24.58
CA GLN A 94 7.75 -12.06 -24.29
C GLN A 94 7.15 -12.49 -22.95
N HIS A 95 7.01 -11.55 -21.99
CA HIS A 95 6.36 -11.77 -20.70
C HIS A 95 4.88 -11.36 -20.71
N ARG A 96 4.38 -10.78 -21.83
CA ARG A 96 2.94 -10.63 -22.06
C ARG A 96 2.36 -12.02 -22.20
N MET A 97 1.53 -12.39 -21.25
CA MET A 97 1.02 -13.74 -21.17
C MET A 97 -0.15 -13.91 -22.15
N LYS A 98 0.17 -14.06 -23.44
CA LYS A 98 -0.79 -14.19 -24.55
C LYS A 98 -1.71 -15.42 -24.46
N HIS A 99 -1.57 -16.26 -23.42
CA HIS A 99 -2.24 -17.56 -23.29
C HIS A 99 -2.73 -17.91 -21.87
N ILE A 100 -2.86 -16.96 -20.93
CA ILE A 100 -3.37 -17.37 -19.61
C ILE A 100 -4.87 -17.68 -19.68
N ARG A 101 -5.24 -18.84 -19.15
CA ARG A 101 -6.64 -19.25 -18.95
C ARG A 101 -7.31 -18.49 -17.80
N HIS A 102 -6.53 -17.80 -16.95
CA HIS A 102 -6.98 -17.10 -15.75
C HIS A 102 -6.19 -15.80 -15.51
N PRO A 103 -6.80 -14.73 -14.99
CA PRO A 103 -6.09 -13.48 -14.70
C PRO A 103 -5.03 -13.65 -13.58
N PRO A 104 -3.92 -12.91 -13.63
CA PRO A 104 -2.89 -12.91 -12.59
C PRO A 104 -3.45 -12.54 -11.21
N ARG A 105 -3.04 -13.31 -10.19
CA ARG A 105 -3.45 -13.14 -8.79
C ARG A 105 -2.25 -12.66 -7.94
N PRO A 106 -2.47 -11.86 -6.89
CA PRO A 106 -3.73 -11.20 -6.53
C PRO A 106 -4.18 -10.17 -7.58
N ARG A 107 -5.49 -9.93 -7.71
CA ARG A 107 -6.05 -8.83 -8.51
C ARG A 107 -5.96 -7.50 -7.78
N GLN A 108 -6.24 -6.42 -8.48
CA GLN A 108 -6.19 -5.05 -7.96
C GLN A 108 -7.04 -4.86 -6.69
N ASP A 109 -8.20 -5.51 -6.65
CA ASP A 109 -9.27 -5.40 -5.66
C ASP A 109 -9.57 -6.73 -4.94
N GLU A 110 -8.60 -7.67 -4.96
CA GLU A 110 -8.76 -8.97 -4.34
C GLU A 110 -8.41 -8.96 -2.85
N TYR A 111 -9.37 -9.39 -2.03
CA TYR A 111 -9.22 -9.59 -0.59
C TYR A 111 -9.95 -10.89 -0.16
N PRO A 112 -9.45 -11.58 0.88
CA PRO A 112 -8.24 -11.27 1.63
C PRO A 112 -6.97 -11.55 0.83
N VAL A 113 -5.87 -10.85 1.14
CA VAL A 113 -4.58 -10.98 0.44
C VAL A 113 -3.41 -10.99 1.41
N TRP A 114 -2.45 -11.89 1.18
CA TRP A 114 -1.23 -11.96 1.98
C TRP A 114 -0.26 -10.84 1.62
N TYR A 115 0.22 -10.14 2.64
CA TYR A 115 1.26 -9.13 2.53
C TYR A 115 2.52 -9.58 3.26
N PHE A 116 3.67 -9.52 2.59
CA PHE A 116 4.98 -9.75 3.18
C PHE A 116 5.61 -8.45 3.68
N PHE A 117 6.18 -8.47 4.89
CA PHE A 117 6.87 -7.36 5.53
C PHE A 117 8.30 -7.77 5.92
N TYR A 118 9.27 -6.89 5.67
CA TYR A 118 10.71 -7.08 5.95
C TYR A 118 11.32 -5.96 6.81
N GLY A 119 10.45 -5.10 7.35
CA GLY A 119 10.83 -3.89 8.07
C GLY A 119 10.02 -3.70 9.36
N THR A 120 9.72 -2.46 9.69
CA THR A 120 9.05 -2.10 10.95
C THR A 120 7.66 -2.72 11.11
N LEU A 121 6.95 -2.98 10.02
CA LEU A 121 5.63 -3.65 10.03
C LEU A 121 5.66 -5.11 10.51
N GLN A 122 6.85 -5.70 10.69
CA GLN A 122 6.99 -6.99 11.38
C GLN A 122 6.78 -6.90 12.90
N ASN A 123 6.77 -5.70 13.46
CA ASN A 123 6.45 -5.46 14.86
C ASN A 123 4.93 -5.27 15.02
N PRO A 124 4.24 -6.07 15.87
CA PRO A 124 2.80 -5.98 16.07
C PRO A 124 2.30 -4.60 16.50
N ASP A 125 3.04 -3.86 17.33
CA ASP A 125 2.64 -2.52 17.77
C ASP A 125 2.74 -1.50 16.64
N THR A 126 3.77 -1.63 15.79
CA THR A 126 3.88 -0.80 14.59
C THR A 126 2.76 -1.11 13.61
N LEU A 127 2.44 -2.39 13.41
CA LEU A 127 1.34 -2.82 12.55
C LEU A 127 -0.02 -2.35 13.09
N ARG A 128 -0.25 -2.42 14.40
CA ARG A 128 -1.44 -1.87 15.07
C ARG A 128 -1.59 -0.38 14.80
N SER A 129 -0.51 0.37 15.01
CA SER A 129 -0.49 1.81 14.75
C SER A 129 -0.76 2.14 13.29
N ALA A 130 -0.10 1.43 12.35
CA ALA A 130 -0.30 1.61 10.92
C ALA A 130 -1.74 1.31 10.47
N LEU A 131 -2.40 0.33 11.09
CA LEU A 131 -3.78 -0.06 10.80
C LEU A 131 -4.83 0.74 11.57
N ASN A 132 -4.42 1.66 12.45
CA ASN A 132 -5.30 2.35 13.39
C ASN A 132 -6.17 1.37 14.22
N GLY A 133 -5.56 0.24 14.62
CA GLY A 133 -6.23 -0.77 15.44
C GLY A 133 -6.23 -0.43 16.92
N SER A 134 -6.99 -1.20 17.68
CA SER A 134 -7.10 -1.16 19.13
C SER A 134 -6.19 -2.21 19.80
N ASP A 135 -6.02 -2.11 21.12
CA ASP A 135 -5.26 -3.10 21.89
C ASP A 135 -5.92 -4.49 21.93
N GLN A 136 -7.19 -4.58 21.54
CA GLN A 136 -7.91 -5.85 21.42
C GLN A 136 -7.67 -6.55 20.07
N ASP A 137 -7.12 -5.85 19.08
CA ASP A 137 -6.83 -6.44 17.78
C ASP A 137 -5.59 -7.34 17.84
N GLU A 138 -5.76 -8.58 17.38
CA GLU A 138 -4.66 -9.53 17.21
C GLU A 138 -4.11 -9.50 15.78
N TYR A 139 -2.79 -9.54 15.65
CA TYR A 139 -2.08 -9.51 14.38
C TYR A 139 -1.28 -10.80 14.21
N ASP A 140 -1.85 -11.76 13.48
CA ASP A 140 -1.17 -13.01 13.12
C ASP A 140 -0.09 -12.74 12.06
N LEU A 141 1.12 -12.45 12.54
CA LEU A 141 2.32 -12.25 11.74
C LEU A 141 3.07 -13.58 11.63
N ARG A 142 3.00 -14.22 10.46
CA ARG A 142 3.59 -15.53 10.23
C ARG A 142 5.01 -15.40 9.68
N PRO A 143 6.03 -16.07 10.24
CA PRO A 143 7.36 -16.09 9.65
C PRO A 143 7.34 -16.63 8.22
N THR A 144 7.94 -15.90 7.28
CA THR A 144 7.97 -16.24 5.85
C THR A 144 9.23 -15.70 5.19
N LYS A 145 9.46 -16.09 3.94
CA LYS A 145 10.49 -15.51 3.08
C LYS A 145 9.96 -15.24 1.68
N VAL A 146 10.57 -14.30 0.96
CA VAL A 146 10.26 -13.99 -0.44
C VAL A 146 11.49 -14.06 -1.32
N PHE A 147 11.28 -14.27 -2.62
CA PHE A 147 12.33 -14.42 -3.62
C PHE A 147 12.28 -13.32 -4.69
N GLY A 148 13.41 -13.11 -5.38
CA GLY A 148 13.53 -12.14 -6.48
C GLY A 148 13.77 -10.71 -6.02
N GLY A 149 13.92 -10.47 -4.72
CA GLY A 149 14.30 -9.18 -4.16
C GLY A 149 15.54 -9.27 -3.30
N LYS A 150 16.15 -8.12 -3.03
CA LYS A 150 17.26 -7.98 -2.08
C LYS A 150 17.04 -6.75 -1.20
N LEU A 151 17.53 -6.81 0.03
CA LEU A 151 17.53 -5.66 0.93
C LEU A 151 18.78 -4.81 0.70
N VAL A 152 18.58 -3.52 0.51
CA VAL A 152 19.65 -2.52 0.41
C VAL A 152 19.51 -1.48 1.53
N SER A 153 20.63 -0.96 2.01
CA SER A 153 20.65 0.09 3.03
C SER A 153 20.41 1.46 2.41
N TRP A 154 19.34 2.13 2.82
CA TRP A 154 19.01 3.50 2.47
C TRP A 154 19.31 4.46 3.64
N GLY A 155 20.08 5.52 3.37
CA GLY A 155 20.44 6.52 4.38
C GLY A 155 21.22 5.95 5.58
N GLY A 156 21.93 4.84 5.38
CA GLY A 156 22.77 4.17 6.39
C GLY A 156 22.02 3.38 7.48
N LYS A 157 20.70 3.53 7.60
CA LYS A 157 19.91 2.90 8.69
C LYS A 157 18.63 2.18 8.25
N TYR A 158 18.07 2.51 7.08
CA TYR A 158 16.81 1.93 6.64
C TYR A 158 17.06 0.80 5.66
N LYS A 159 16.29 -0.29 5.77
CA LYS A 159 16.31 -1.37 4.78
C LYS A 159 15.24 -1.11 3.74
N ALA A 160 15.60 -1.20 2.46
CA ALA A 160 14.69 -1.06 1.33
C ALA A 160 14.74 -2.34 0.48
N LEU A 161 13.57 -2.91 0.16
CA LEU A 161 13.48 -4.05 -0.75
C LEU A 161 13.48 -3.55 -2.20
N VAL A 162 14.44 -4.02 -2.98
CA VAL A 162 14.58 -3.74 -4.42
C VAL A 162 14.63 -5.05 -5.20
N ASP A 163 14.42 -4.99 -6.52
CA ASP A 163 14.56 -6.17 -7.37
C ASP A 163 16.00 -6.68 -7.36
N ASP A 164 16.16 -8.00 -7.30
CA ASP A 164 17.48 -8.64 -7.44
C ASP A 164 17.76 -9.00 -8.90
N SER A 165 18.36 -8.04 -9.63
CA SER A 165 18.77 -8.21 -11.03
C SER A 165 19.94 -9.18 -11.23
N SER A 166 20.55 -9.70 -10.15
CA SER A 166 21.68 -10.65 -10.20
C SER A 166 21.22 -12.08 -10.54
N SER A 167 19.93 -12.36 -10.43
CA SER A 167 19.32 -13.70 -10.54
C SER A 167 19.18 -14.25 -11.98
N VAL A 168 19.97 -13.74 -12.94
CA VAL A 168 19.85 -14.05 -14.39
C VAL A 168 20.42 -15.42 -14.77
N THR A 169 20.87 -16.27 -13.84
CA THR A 169 21.27 -17.63 -14.19
C THR A 169 20.18 -18.64 -13.79
N PRO A 170 19.52 -19.33 -14.75
CA PRO A 170 18.46 -20.31 -14.45
C PRO A 170 19.00 -21.62 -13.85
N TYR A 171 20.31 -21.73 -13.60
CA TYR A 171 21.00 -23.00 -13.37
C TYR A 171 21.99 -22.99 -12.18
N ALA A 172 21.99 -21.97 -11.33
CA ALA A 172 22.63 -22.06 -10.04
C ALA A 172 21.56 -22.32 -8.97
N GLY A 173 21.42 -23.59 -8.58
CA GLY A 173 20.48 -24.09 -7.58
C GLY A 173 20.73 -23.57 -6.17
N ALA A 174 20.58 -22.26 -5.97
CA ALA A 174 20.53 -21.68 -4.65
C ALA A 174 19.43 -20.63 -4.57
N MET A 175 18.42 -20.99 -3.78
CA MET A 175 17.61 -20.17 -2.88
C MET A 175 18.42 -19.13 -2.04
N ALA A 176 19.55 -18.59 -2.55
CA ALA A 176 20.57 -17.88 -1.78
C ALA A 176 20.17 -16.46 -1.38
N ASN A 177 19.21 -15.85 -2.07
CA ASN A 177 18.81 -14.46 -1.82
C ASN A 177 17.34 -14.37 -1.40
N ALA A 178 16.90 -15.28 -0.53
CA ALA A 178 15.60 -15.15 0.10
C ALA A 178 15.64 -13.98 1.09
N VAL A 179 14.63 -13.12 1.07
CA VAL A 179 14.44 -12.09 2.08
C VAL A 179 13.51 -12.63 3.15
N GLU A 180 14.02 -12.79 4.36
CA GLU A 180 13.22 -13.20 5.52
C GLU A 180 12.34 -12.06 6.01
N GLY A 181 11.18 -12.42 6.53
CA GLY A 181 10.20 -11.47 7.02
C GLY A 181 9.00 -12.13 7.67
N SER A 182 7.89 -11.40 7.70
CA SER A 182 6.62 -11.88 8.22
C SER A 182 5.49 -11.60 7.24
N ALA A 183 4.56 -12.54 7.09
CA ALA A 183 3.35 -12.37 6.29
C ALA A 183 2.14 -12.09 7.17
N TYR A 184 1.29 -11.18 6.73
CA TYR A 184 0.03 -10.81 7.37
C TYR A 184 -1.11 -10.88 6.35
N LEU A 185 -2.24 -11.46 6.76
CA LEU A 185 -3.43 -11.59 5.90
C LEU A 185 -4.29 -10.33 5.99
N VAL A 186 -4.18 -9.47 4.98
CA VAL A 186 -4.96 -8.23 4.88
C VAL A 186 -6.38 -8.56 4.44
N GLN A 187 -7.35 -8.29 5.33
CA GLN A 187 -8.75 -8.69 5.15
C GLN A 187 -9.56 -7.78 4.22
N SER A 188 -9.12 -6.53 4.02
CA SER A 188 -9.93 -5.54 3.31
C SER A 188 -9.10 -4.41 2.68
N GLU A 189 -9.70 -3.74 1.70
CA GLU A 189 -9.14 -2.55 1.05
C GLU A 189 -8.78 -1.45 2.04
N CYS A 190 -9.63 -1.19 3.05
CA CYS A 190 -9.36 -0.12 4.02
C CYS A 190 -8.12 -0.40 4.88
N ARG A 191 -7.84 -1.66 5.21
CA ARG A 191 -6.62 -2.07 5.92
C ARG A 191 -5.41 -1.94 4.99
N GLU A 192 -5.53 -2.37 3.74
CA GLU A 192 -4.47 -2.21 2.73
C GLU A 192 -4.11 -0.73 2.51
N ASP A 193 -5.11 0.15 2.36
CA ASP A 193 -4.91 1.59 2.19
C ASP A 193 -4.16 2.20 3.38
N SER A 194 -4.45 1.75 4.59
CA SER A 194 -3.75 2.20 5.80
C SER A 194 -2.26 1.83 5.76
N LEU A 195 -1.93 0.60 5.33
CA LEU A 195 -0.55 0.16 5.11
C LEU A 195 0.14 0.97 3.99
N ARG A 196 -0.56 1.22 2.88
CA ARG A 196 -0.03 1.99 1.75
C ARG A 196 0.23 3.45 2.10
N ILE A 197 -0.55 4.03 3.02
CA ILE A 197 -0.31 5.37 3.57
C ILE A 197 0.94 5.35 4.45
N TYR A 198 1.11 4.33 5.30
CA TYR A 198 2.28 4.19 6.16
C TYR A 198 3.59 4.13 5.36
N GLU A 199 3.64 3.30 4.32
CA GLU A 199 4.85 3.13 3.49
C GLU A 199 5.12 4.34 2.59
N THR A 200 4.07 5.07 2.19
CA THR A 200 4.14 6.27 1.36
C THR A 200 4.55 6.02 -0.10
N LYS A 201 4.58 7.09 -0.92
CA LYS A 201 4.94 7.03 -2.35
C LYS A 201 6.39 6.57 -2.63
N ALA A 202 7.22 6.45 -1.60
CA ALA A 202 8.59 5.93 -1.69
C ALA A 202 8.60 4.46 -2.12
N TYR A 203 7.55 3.72 -1.78
CA TYR A 203 7.34 2.34 -2.17
C TYR A 203 6.19 2.22 -3.16
N GLU A 204 6.09 1.05 -3.79
CA GLU A 204 4.95 0.60 -4.57
C GLU A 204 4.57 -0.82 -4.12
N VAL A 205 3.31 -1.17 -4.29
CA VAL A 205 2.82 -2.53 -4.07
C VAL A 205 3.12 -3.36 -5.31
N VAL A 206 3.79 -4.49 -5.12
CA VAL A 206 4.06 -5.47 -6.18
C VAL A 206 3.63 -6.86 -5.75
N ARG A 207 3.35 -7.73 -6.73
CA ARG A 207 3.14 -9.16 -6.47
C ARG A 207 4.46 -9.82 -6.07
N CYS A 208 4.41 -10.83 -5.22
CA CYS A 208 5.57 -11.64 -4.86
C CYS A 208 5.15 -13.08 -4.52
N LEU A 209 6.11 -14.00 -4.57
CA LEU A 209 5.94 -15.36 -4.07
C LEU A 209 6.41 -15.39 -2.62
N ILE A 210 5.51 -15.74 -1.71
CA ILE A 210 5.74 -15.87 -0.27
C ILE A 210 5.82 -17.36 0.06
N GLU A 211 6.92 -17.78 0.67
CA GLU A 211 7.09 -19.13 1.20
C GLU A 211 6.99 -19.10 2.73
N PHE A 212 6.10 -19.92 3.29
CA PHE A 212 5.94 -20.12 4.72
C PHE A 212 6.92 -21.15 5.26
N ALA A 213 7.09 -21.18 6.58
CA ALA A 213 7.99 -22.11 7.25
C ALA A 213 7.63 -23.60 7.04
N ASP A 214 6.37 -23.91 6.72
CA ASP A 214 5.90 -25.26 6.38
C ASP A 214 6.19 -25.65 4.92
N GLY A 215 6.83 -24.77 4.13
CA GLY A 215 7.14 -24.97 2.72
C GLY A 215 5.95 -24.66 1.79
N SER A 216 4.82 -24.20 2.32
CA SER A 216 3.72 -23.74 1.47
C SER A 216 4.06 -22.41 0.79
N GLU A 217 3.69 -22.29 -0.48
CA GLU A 217 3.93 -21.08 -1.27
C GLU A 217 2.61 -20.43 -1.67
N ILE A 218 2.56 -19.09 -1.60
CA ILE A 218 1.40 -18.31 -2.05
C ILE A 218 1.83 -17.05 -2.80
N LEU A 219 1.05 -16.68 -3.81
CA LEU A 219 1.18 -15.37 -4.44
C LEU A 219 0.52 -14.32 -3.55
N GLY A 220 1.32 -13.37 -3.07
CA GLY A 220 0.89 -12.26 -2.25
C GLY A 220 1.43 -10.93 -2.77
N CYS A 221 1.45 -9.95 -1.88
CA CYS A 221 1.90 -8.59 -2.15
C CYS A 221 3.07 -8.21 -1.22
N THR A 222 3.88 -7.25 -1.64
CA THR A 222 4.90 -6.61 -0.80
C THR A 222 5.12 -5.16 -1.23
N PHE A 223 5.83 -4.39 -0.40
CA PHE A 223 6.23 -3.02 -0.69
C PHE A 223 7.66 -2.98 -1.24
N ARG A 224 7.78 -2.72 -2.55
CA ARG A 224 9.07 -2.54 -3.22
C ARG A 224 9.43 -1.06 -3.26
N PHE A 225 10.68 -0.73 -2.97
CA PHE A 225 11.17 0.64 -3.03
C PHE A 225 11.33 1.09 -4.49
N ARG A 226 10.77 2.25 -4.84
CA ARG A 226 10.69 2.72 -6.24
C ARG A 226 11.99 3.33 -6.75
N ASN A 227 12.80 3.90 -5.87
CA ASN A 227 13.95 4.73 -6.26
C ASN A 227 15.30 4.02 -6.07
N ALA A 228 15.38 2.75 -6.48
CA ALA A 228 16.62 1.98 -6.38
C ALA A 228 17.81 2.65 -7.12
N GLU A 229 17.54 3.45 -8.16
CA GLU A 229 18.54 4.19 -8.94
C GLU A 229 19.17 5.39 -8.19
N SER A 230 18.53 5.88 -7.12
CA SER A 230 19.06 6.98 -6.29
C SER A 230 19.87 6.50 -5.08
N LEU A 231 20.15 5.19 -5.02
CA LEU A 231 20.94 4.53 -3.98
C LEU A 231 22.40 4.27 -4.41
N VAL A 232 22.81 4.80 -5.57
CA VAL A 232 24.17 4.70 -6.13
C VAL A 232 24.83 6.07 -6.13
#